data_AF-A0A7J9YXP4-F1
#
_entry.id   AF-A0A7J9YXP4-F1
#
_cell.length_a   1.000
_cell.length_b   1.000
_cell.length_c   1.000
_cell.angle_alpha   90.00
_cell.angle_beta   90.00
_cell.angle_gamma   90.00
#
_symmetry.space_group_name_H-M   'P 1'
#
loop_
_entity.id
_entity.type
_entity.pdbx_description
1 polymer ?
#
loop_
_entity_poly.entity_id
_entity_poly.type
_entity_poly.pdbx_seq_one_letter_code
_entity_poly.pdbx_strand_id
1 'polypeptide(L)'
;ELRDTLGFDGVVITDDLGAGALAGAGLGEGEAAVGAARAGADLLLLALSDGEAAADALRRALRRGRLDRRALLASCARVSALRDALAR
;
A
#
# COMPACT_ATOMS: atom_id res chain seq x y z
N GLU A 1 12.30 -6.53 -7.15
CA GLU A 1 11.94 -6.76 -8.57
C GLU A 1 11.51 -5.51 -9.33
N LEU A 2 10.26 -5.04 -9.28
CA LEU A 2 9.82 -3.95 -10.17
C LEU A 2 10.65 -2.66 -10.02
N ARG A 3 10.93 -2.26 -8.78
CA ARG A 3 11.70 -1.05 -8.49
C ARG A 3 13.20 -1.28 -8.66
N ASP A 4 13.75 -2.28 -7.98
CA ASP A 4 15.20 -2.48 -7.92
C ASP A 4 15.79 -3.14 -9.18
N THR A 5 15.02 -4.00 -9.85
CA THR A 5 15.48 -4.77 -11.03
C THR A 5 15.08 -4.09 -12.33
N LEU A 6 13.83 -3.61 -12.43
CA LEU A 6 13.31 -2.98 -13.66
C LEU A 6 13.41 -1.45 -13.66
N GLY A 7 13.82 -0.83 -12.54
CA GLY A 7 14.00 0.62 -12.45
C GLY A 7 12.69 1.41 -12.53
N PHE A 8 11.55 0.81 -12.19
CA PHE A 8 10.27 1.51 -12.21
C PHE A 8 10.10 2.41 -10.98
N ASP A 9 10.18 3.73 -11.19
CA ASP A 9 10.09 4.74 -10.13
C ASP A 9 8.69 5.34 -9.95
N GLY A 10 7.71 4.88 -10.73
CA GLY A 10 6.32 5.31 -10.63
C GLY A 10 5.58 4.75 -9.41
N VAL A 11 4.28 5.01 -9.38
CA VAL A 11 3.35 4.48 -8.36
C VAL A 11 3.06 3.02 -8.66
N VAL A 12 3.28 2.16 -7.67
CA VAL A 12 2.84 0.76 -7.68
C VAL A 12 1.51 0.65 -6.93
N ILE A 13 0.49 0.12 -7.60
CA ILE A 13 -0.84 -0.09 -7.04
C ILE A 13 -1.12 -1.59 -6.91
N THR A 14 -1.79 -2.00 -5.83
CA THR A 14 -2.29 -3.37 -5.71
C THR A 14 -3.56 -3.56 -6.51
N ASP A 15 -3.89 -4.81 -6.86
CA ASP A 15 -5.29 -5.15 -7.11
C ASP A 15 -6.10 -5.06 -5.79
N ASP A 16 -7.41 -5.23 -5.85
CA ASP A 16 -8.30 -5.12 -4.70
C ASP A 16 -7.90 -6.09 -3.58
N LEU A 17 -7.43 -5.54 -2.46
CA LEU A 17 -7.05 -6.32 -1.29
C LEU A 17 -8.27 -6.84 -0.51
N GLY A 18 -9.47 -6.33 -0.82
CA GLY A 18 -10.74 -6.84 -0.31
C GLY A 18 -11.29 -8.00 -1.13
N ALA A 19 -10.78 -8.26 -2.33
CA ALA A 19 -11.21 -9.37 -3.16
C ALA A 19 -10.83 -10.68 -2.45
N GLY A 20 -11.82 -11.55 -2.22
CA GLY A 20 -11.76 -12.73 -1.33
C GLY A 20 -10.60 -13.73 -1.50
N ALA A 21 -9.71 -13.53 -2.47
CA ALA A 21 -8.43 -14.24 -2.59
C ALA A 21 -7.58 -14.15 -1.31
N LEU A 22 -7.56 -12.99 -0.63
CA LEU A 22 -6.80 -12.82 0.62
C LEU A 22 -7.54 -13.40 1.83
N ALA A 23 -8.88 -13.35 1.82
CA ALA A 23 -9.70 -14.02 2.81
C ALA A 23 -9.51 -15.56 2.75
N GLY A 24 -9.39 -16.13 1.54
CA GLY A 24 -9.07 -17.54 1.34
C GLY A 24 -7.69 -17.95 1.88
N ALA A 25 -6.76 -17.01 2.02
CA ALA A 25 -5.45 -17.20 2.64
C ALA A 25 -5.44 -16.91 4.16
N GLY A 26 -6.60 -16.62 4.76
CA GLY A 26 -6.73 -16.30 6.19
C GLY A 26 -6.21 -14.91 6.58
N LEU A 27 -5.93 -14.03 5.61
CA LEU A 27 -5.48 -12.67 5.88
C LEU A 27 -6.67 -11.72 5.92
N GLY A 28 -6.84 -11.04 7.05
CA GLY A 28 -7.74 -9.89 7.14
C GLY A 28 -7.17 -8.68 6.40
N GLU A 29 -8.06 -7.79 5.96
CA GLU A 29 -7.75 -6.57 5.21
C GLU A 29 -6.54 -5.80 5.77
N GLY A 30 -6.51 -5.60 7.09
CA GLY A 30 -5.43 -4.86 7.75
C GLY A 30 -4.05 -5.51 7.61
N GLU A 31 -3.94 -6.83 7.74
CA GLU A 31 -2.65 -7.52 7.57
C GLU A 31 -2.24 -7.58 6.09
N ALA A 32 -3.22 -7.72 5.18
CA ALA A 32 -2.96 -7.62 3.75
C ALA A 32 -2.40 -6.23 3.36
N ALA A 33 -3.01 -5.16 3.87
CA ALA A 33 -2.55 -3.79 3.65
C ALA A 33 -1.11 -3.57 4.19
N VAL A 34 -0.82 -4.05 5.40
CA VAL A 34 0.53 -3.98 5.98
C VAL A 34 1.53 -4.79 5.17
N GLY A 35 1.15 -5.99 4.71
CA GLY A 35 1.99 -6.84 3.85
C GLY A 35 2.32 -6.17 2.52
N ALA A 36 1.31 -5.64 1.83
CA ALA A 36 1.47 -4.93 0.56
C ALA A 36 2.35 -3.68 0.71
N ALA A 37 2.14 -2.87 1.75
CA ALA A 37 2.99 -1.71 2.02
C ALA A 37 4.44 -2.11 2.31
N ARG A 38 4.68 -3.21 3.05
CA ARG A 38 6.04 -3.76 3.28
C ARG A 38 6.69 -4.27 2.00
N ALA A 39 5.90 -4.79 1.06
CA ALA A 39 6.38 -5.24 -0.24
C ALA A 39 6.71 -4.08 -1.20
N GLY A 40 6.38 -2.84 -0.83
CA GLY A 40 6.69 -1.64 -1.61
C GLY A 40 5.57 -1.16 -2.52
N ALA A 41 4.32 -1.61 -2.29
CA ALA A 41 3.15 -0.99 -2.90
C ALA A 41 2.94 0.43 -2.35
N ASP A 42 2.63 1.36 -3.25
CA ASP A 42 2.46 2.79 -2.93
C ASP A 42 0.99 3.16 -2.72
N LEU A 43 0.10 2.53 -3.47
CA LEU A 43 -1.35 2.72 -3.40
C LEU A 43 -2.02 1.37 -3.18
N LEU A 44 -2.90 1.31 -2.19
CA LEU A 44 -3.63 0.09 -1.84
C LEU A 44 -5.07 0.22 -2.32
N LEU A 45 -5.51 -0.70 -3.17
CA LEU A 45 -6.88 -0.73 -3.68
C LEU A 45 -7.77 -1.54 -2.73
N LEU A 46 -8.87 -0.93 -2.30
CA LEU A 46 -9.91 -1.53 -1.47
C LEU A 46 -11.25 -1.16 -2.08
N ALA A 47 -11.81 -2.05 -2.91
CA ALA A 47 -13.04 -1.75 -3.66
C ALA A 47 -14.31 -2.07 -2.87
N LEU A 48 -14.20 -2.95 -1.87
CA LEU A 48 -15.34 -3.51 -1.13
C LEU A 48 -15.47 -2.97 0.30
N SER A 49 -14.62 -2.02 0.70
CA SER A 49 -14.64 -1.40 2.02
C SER A 49 -14.27 0.09 1.96
N ASP A 50 -14.47 0.81 3.06
CA ASP A 50 -14.00 2.19 3.23
C ASP A 50 -12.50 2.29 3.56
N GLY A 51 -11.84 1.15 3.77
CA GLY A 51 -10.42 1.03 4.08
C GLY A 51 -10.01 1.52 5.47
N GLU A 52 -10.96 1.74 6.40
CA GLU A 52 -10.59 2.17 7.76
C GLU A 52 -9.77 1.11 8.49
N ALA A 53 -10.10 -0.18 8.34
CA ALA A 53 -9.36 -1.27 8.97
C ALA A 53 -7.90 -1.35 8.46
N ALA A 54 -7.71 -1.18 7.15
CA ALA A 54 -6.39 -1.03 6.54
C ALA A 54 -5.62 0.19 7.07
N ALA A 55 -6.24 1.38 7.07
CA ALA A 55 -5.62 2.61 7.55
C ALA A 55 -5.15 2.48 9.00
N ASP A 56 -6.00 1.93 9.86
CA ASP A 56 -5.69 1.68 11.26
C ASP A 56 -4.57 0.66 11.46
N ALA A 57 -4.55 -0.41 10.67
CA ALA A 57 -3.48 -1.40 10.69
C ALA A 57 -2.15 -0.79 10.27
N LEU A 58 -2.12 0.02 9.21
CA LEU A 58 -0.92 0.75 8.77
C LEU A 58 -0.42 1.71 9.85
N ARG A 59 -1.31 2.50 10.47
CA ARG A 59 -0.95 3.41 11.58
C ARG A 59 -0.33 2.63 12.75
N ARG A 60 -0.93 1.49 13.15
CA ARG A 60 -0.39 0.63 14.21
C ARG A 60 0.95 0.01 13.82
N ALA A 61 1.08 -0.48 12.60
CA ALA A 61 2.32 -1.08 12.10
C ALA A 61 3.46 -0.08 12.05
N LEU A 62 3.20 1.16 11.60
CA LEU A 62 4.18 2.25 11.62
C LEU A 62 4.63 2.58 13.05
N ARG A 63 3.69 2.73 14.00
CA ARG A 63 4.03 3.00 15.42
C ARG A 63 4.85 1.88 16.06
N ARG A 64 4.61 0.63 15.64
CA ARG A 64 5.31 -0.56 16.16
C ARG A 64 6.60 -0.89 15.40
N GLY A 65 7.02 -0.05 14.45
CA GLY A 65 8.25 -0.28 13.67
C GLY A 65 8.15 -1.44 12.67
N ARG A 66 6.95 -1.94 12.36
CA ARG A 66 6.72 -2.96 11.31
C ARG A 66 6.73 -2.37 9.90
N LEU A 67 6.58 -1.06 9.79
CA LEU A 67 6.73 -0.31 8.54
C LEU A 67 7.85 0.70 8.71
N ASP A 68 8.73 0.78 7.71
CA ASP A 68 9.75 1.81 7.67
C ASP A 68 9.11 3.17 7.32
N ARG A 69 9.35 4.17 8.17
CA ARG A 69 8.77 5.51 8.00
C ARG A 69 9.28 6.17 6.72
N ARG A 70 10.55 6.00 6.38
CA ARG A 70 11.15 6.63 5.20
C ARG A 70 10.57 6.04 3.92
N ALA A 71 10.43 4.71 3.85
CA ALA A 71 9.79 4.02 2.73
C ALA A 71 8.34 4.48 2.55
N LEU A 72 7.56 4.56 3.63
CA LEU A 72 6.17 5.03 3.57
C LEU A 72 6.07 6.48 3.06
N LEU A 73 6.94 7.38 3.54
CA LEU A 73 6.97 8.76 3.07
C LEU A 73 7.36 8.85 1.58
N ALA A 74 8.27 7.99 1.11
CA ALA A 74 8.62 7.92 -0.30
C ALA A 74 7.42 7.48 -1.17
N SER A 75 6.61 6.52 -0.69
CA SER A 75 5.36 6.13 -1.34
C SER A 75 4.37 7.31 -1.41
N CYS A 76 4.15 8.03 -0.30
CA CYS A 76 3.28 9.21 -0.29
C CYS A 76 3.76 10.31 -1.26
N ALA A 77 5.08 10.49 -1.40
CA ALA A 77 5.66 11.45 -2.33
C ALA A 77 5.37 11.07 -3.79
N ARG A 78 5.53 9.79 -4.15
CA ARG A 78 5.18 9.29 -5.50
C ARG A 78 3.70 9.46 -5.81
N VAL A 79 2.81 9.13 -4.88
CA VAL A 79 1.36 9.31 -5.05
C VAL A 79 1.00 10.79 -5.22
N SER A 80 1.63 11.67 -4.45
CA SER A 80 1.43 13.11 -4.60
C SER A 80 1.91 13.62 -5.96
N ALA A 81 3.09 13.20 -6.41
CA ALA A 81 3.60 13.56 -7.72
C ALA A 81 2.71 13.07 -8.87
N LEU A 82 2.17 11.85 -8.77
CA LEU A 82 1.20 11.32 -9.74
C LEU A 82 -0.06 12.19 -9.78
N ARG A 83 -0.66 12.50 -8.62
CA ARG A 83 -1.85 13.35 -8.53
C ARG A 83 -1.60 14.73 -9.16
N ASP A 84 -0.48 15.36 -8.82
CA ASP A 84 -0.14 16.69 -9.29
C ASP A 84 0.12 16.71 -10.81
N ALA A 85 0.60 15.61 -11.38
CA ALA A 85 0.77 15.44 -12.83
C ALA A 85 -0.58 15.27 -13.57
N LEU A 86 -1.56 14.60 -12.94
CA LEU A 86 -2.90 14.40 -13.50
C LEU A 86 -3.83 15.61 -13.36
N ALA A 87 -3.51 16.54 -12.45
CA ALA A 87 -4.27 17.76 -12.24
C ALA A 87 -3.95 18.88 -13.26
N ARG A 88 -3.04 18.60 -14.21
CA ARG A 88 -2.65 19.50 -15.30
C ARG A 88 -3.42 19.17 -16.56
#